data_AF-A0A4R5ESW1-F1
#
_entry.id   AF-A0A4R5ESW1-F1
#
_cell.length_a   1.000
_cell.length_b   1.000
_cell.length_c   1.000
_cell.angle_alpha   90.00
_cell.angle_beta   90.00
_cell.angle_gamma   90.00
#
_symmetry.space_group_name_H-M   'P 1'
#
loop_
_entity.id
_entity.type
_entity.pdbx_description
1 polymer ?
#
loop_
_entity_poly.entity_id
_entity_poly.type
_entity_poly.pdbx_seq_one_letter_code
_entity_poly.pdbx_strand_id
1 'polypeptide(L)'
;MESIAVIAAKVADLRDRKAPLNEWSEVAPMVNGVSQRLHPHRLEDHLRAELGYLRAVCRAPHARLRTEHVLVPVSKARRMTWRTVVHLAAHSETWEARRLHGVEPAQLLTPVQVADHDLYENRVVSTLLDRLWRHVLARIAEIDAIDSMIRQGQGLLEQAEARPDWRQKRRLYTFIAELLQHDDLSDRIEQRRAELLALRGALAPLRNSELRAGIRGPYTGPPRLRPTNLFDNDVNYRHCRRLWDAEVASRQSSDDRDDLAEALTTWCRDFAYYTLILMLRSLEQFGVVPTTTEGPGIGEPGPRYTYRKHDVRLDWNRDDTFTLLLDDDPVLRVVPVPHALTRQPEHLDQHLKALRRSGGAEVAVLYPGELVERERMPPDQRIAVHDAAGTAALPMMVPVSPADLGSMGRLARALRGVLDERIMLEYPARVPRGVAGDESLARRFGWLDHRDGQLLVTRPPLTNEVEPLDAVLAGLRTRADAARRQGDNQEEINRLRAGLLAAVDQVNKLTHCPICSHRPENPAANFTVRDDDTYRCRCSNSSCSTVWELRRCLSCQARYSVLIVPSSANRPGGHGDLLDDRFSQDLLAVPCWHNARSYICRHCGVCPESSAQTCERCLLHKPLN
;
A
#
# COMPACT_ATOMS: atom_id res chain seq x y z
N MET A 1 8.00 -0.01 -9.98
CA MET A 1 7.95 1.19 -10.85
C MET A 1 7.64 0.80 -12.30
N GLU A 2 8.45 -0.05 -12.96
CA GLU A 2 8.23 -0.42 -14.37
C GLU A 2 6.84 -1.03 -14.66
N SER A 3 6.33 -1.90 -13.78
CA SER A 3 4.95 -2.43 -13.93
C SER A 3 3.89 -1.33 -13.86
N ILE A 4 4.10 -0.32 -13.02
CA ILE A 4 3.17 0.79 -12.83
C ILE A 4 3.19 1.68 -14.07
N ALA A 5 4.36 1.97 -14.63
CA ALA A 5 4.48 2.72 -15.89
C ALA A 5 3.77 2.01 -17.05
N VAL A 6 3.90 0.68 -17.17
CA VAL A 6 3.19 -0.11 -18.20
C VAL A 6 1.67 -0.07 -18.01
N ILE A 7 1.20 -0.20 -16.76
CA ILE A 7 -0.24 -0.09 -16.44
C ILE A 7 -0.73 1.33 -16.76
N ALA A 8 0.05 2.35 -16.38
CA ALA A 8 -0.28 3.75 -16.61
C ALA A 8 -0.37 4.08 -18.11
N ALA A 9 0.53 3.55 -18.94
CA ALA A 9 0.45 3.71 -20.39
C ALA A 9 -0.85 3.12 -20.97
N LYS A 10 -1.28 1.95 -20.50
CA LYS A 10 -2.58 1.35 -20.88
C LYS A 10 -3.76 2.21 -20.43
N VAL A 11 -3.70 2.75 -19.21
CA VAL A 11 -4.73 3.65 -18.66
C VAL A 11 -4.82 4.95 -19.47
N ALA A 12 -3.67 5.53 -19.84
CA ALA A 12 -3.62 6.73 -20.68
C ALA A 12 -4.31 6.47 -22.03
N ASP A 13 -3.98 5.36 -22.70
CA ASP A 13 -4.63 4.94 -23.95
C ASP A 13 -6.16 4.78 -23.79
N LEU A 14 -6.61 4.03 -22.77
CA LEU A 14 -8.02 3.81 -22.47
C LEU A 14 -8.77 5.14 -22.27
N ARG A 15 -8.16 6.08 -21.54
CA ARG A 15 -8.72 7.41 -21.30
C ARG A 15 -8.81 8.22 -22.59
N ASP A 16 -7.72 8.28 -23.36
CA ASP A 16 -7.63 9.14 -24.53
C ASP A 16 -8.62 8.71 -25.62
N ARG A 17 -8.91 7.40 -25.73
CA ARG A 17 -9.95 6.86 -26.62
C ARG A 17 -11.34 6.72 -26.00
N LYS A 18 -11.54 7.18 -24.76
CA LYS A 18 -12.79 7.08 -23.99
C LYS A 18 -13.37 5.67 -23.98
N ALA A 19 -12.52 4.68 -23.67
CA ALA A 19 -12.89 3.29 -23.67
C ALA A 19 -14.01 2.98 -22.64
N PRO A 20 -14.92 2.04 -22.95
CA PRO A 20 -15.97 1.60 -22.03
C PRO A 20 -15.39 0.88 -20.81
N LEU A 21 -16.11 0.93 -19.69
CA LEU A 21 -15.69 0.46 -18.36
C LEU A 21 -15.19 -0.99 -18.34
N ASN A 22 -15.77 -1.87 -19.16
CA ASN A 22 -15.36 -3.27 -19.25
C ASN A 22 -13.89 -3.42 -19.68
N GLU A 23 -13.37 -2.56 -20.57
CA GLU A 23 -11.98 -2.62 -21.01
C GLU A 23 -11.01 -2.15 -19.91
N TRP A 24 -11.42 -1.18 -19.09
CA TRP A 24 -10.66 -0.79 -17.89
C TRP A 24 -10.57 -1.95 -16.90
N SER A 25 -11.68 -2.65 -16.74
CA SER A 25 -11.80 -3.92 -16.02
C SER A 25 -11.14 -5.11 -16.71
N GLU A 26 -10.36 -4.94 -17.77
CA GLU A 26 -9.50 -5.99 -18.33
C GLU A 26 -8.01 -5.77 -17.99
N VAL A 27 -7.64 -4.55 -17.55
CA VAL A 27 -6.27 -4.26 -17.13
C VAL A 27 -5.94 -4.97 -15.81
N ALA A 28 -4.96 -5.86 -15.82
CA ALA A 28 -4.49 -6.54 -14.62
C ALA A 28 -3.60 -5.60 -13.77
N PRO A 29 -3.88 -5.42 -12.45
CA PRO A 29 -3.10 -4.55 -11.57
C PRO A 29 -1.82 -5.22 -11.04
N MET A 30 -1.23 -6.14 -11.81
CA MET A 30 -0.13 -6.99 -11.38
C MET A 30 1.14 -6.75 -12.22
N VAL A 31 2.24 -7.42 -11.85
CA VAL A 31 3.46 -7.44 -12.68
C VAL A 31 3.10 -7.87 -14.11
N ASN A 32 3.45 -7.01 -15.07
CA ASN A 32 3.26 -7.26 -16.50
C ASN A 32 4.57 -7.78 -17.11
N GLY A 33 4.46 -8.65 -18.13
CA GLY A 33 5.62 -9.09 -18.91
C GLY A 33 6.62 -9.96 -18.13
N VAL A 34 6.15 -10.80 -17.21
CA VAL A 34 7.00 -11.69 -16.38
C VAL A 34 8.03 -12.44 -17.22
N SER A 35 7.60 -13.07 -18.32
CA SER A 35 8.51 -13.79 -19.23
C SER A 35 9.65 -12.91 -19.77
N GLN A 36 9.36 -11.64 -20.10
CA GLN A 36 10.35 -10.70 -20.61
C GLN A 36 11.34 -10.29 -19.52
N ARG A 37 10.84 -10.07 -18.30
CA ARG A 37 11.64 -9.68 -17.13
C ARG A 37 12.56 -10.78 -16.63
N LEU A 38 12.27 -12.04 -16.95
CA LEU A 38 13.14 -13.17 -16.64
C LEU A 38 14.29 -13.35 -17.63
N HIS A 39 14.28 -12.65 -18.78
CA HIS A 39 15.40 -12.72 -19.71
C HIS A 39 16.66 -12.04 -19.14
N PRO A 40 17.86 -12.55 -19.49
CA PRO A 40 19.11 -11.89 -19.17
C PRO A 40 19.11 -10.46 -19.72
N HIS A 41 19.46 -9.50 -18.86
CA HIS A 41 19.58 -8.12 -19.30
C HIS A 41 20.91 -7.93 -20.05
N ARG A 42 20.93 -7.14 -21.13
CA ARG A 42 22.15 -6.93 -21.95
C ARG A 42 23.36 -6.48 -21.13
N LEU A 43 23.14 -5.63 -20.11
CA LEU A 43 24.20 -5.19 -19.20
C LEU A 43 24.78 -6.35 -18.38
N GLU A 44 23.96 -7.32 -17.97
CA GLU A 44 24.41 -8.50 -17.21
C GLU A 44 25.32 -9.38 -18.07
N ASP A 45 25.04 -9.50 -19.37
CA ASP A 45 25.88 -10.25 -20.31
C ASP A 45 27.22 -9.56 -20.55
N HIS A 46 27.22 -8.24 -20.76
CA HIS A 46 28.46 -7.46 -20.84
C HIS A 46 29.23 -7.54 -19.53
N LEU A 47 28.57 -7.45 -18.38
CA LEU A 47 29.22 -7.60 -17.08
C LEU A 47 29.89 -8.96 -16.96
N ARG A 48 29.21 -10.05 -17.34
CA ARG A 48 29.78 -11.41 -17.28
C ARG A 48 31.00 -11.54 -18.19
N ALA A 49 30.93 -11.01 -19.41
CA ALA A 49 32.03 -11.02 -20.36
C ALA A 49 33.23 -10.20 -19.89
N GLU A 50 32.99 -9.04 -19.25
CA GLU A 50 34.02 -8.07 -18.89
C GLU A 50 34.52 -8.17 -17.44
N LEU A 51 33.95 -9.09 -16.65
CA LEU A 51 34.22 -9.24 -15.21
C LEU A 51 35.70 -9.47 -14.89
N GLY A 52 36.42 -10.23 -15.72
CA GLY A 52 37.84 -10.51 -15.53
C GLY A 52 38.69 -9.24 -15.57
N TYR A 53 38.44 -8.37 -16.55
CA TYR A 53 39.14 -7.10 -16.71
C TYR A 53 38.78 -6.11 -15.58
N LEU A 54 37.51 -6.06 -15.19
CA LEU A 54 37.08 -5.26 -14.04
C LEU A 54 37.78 -5.71 -12.75
N ARG A 55 37.89 -7.03 -12.52
CA ARG A 55 38.64 -7.59 -11.38
C ARG A 55 40.12 -7.18 -11.42
N ALA A 56 40.74 -7.18 -12.59
CA ALA A 56 42.14 -6.79 -12.75
C ALA A 56 42.36 -5.33 -12.35
N VAL A 57 41.55 -4.39 -12.87
CA VAL A 57 41.65 -2.96 -12.51
C VAL A 57 41.38 -2.72 -11.03
N CYS A 58 40.38 -3.39 -10.46
CA CYS A 58 40.06 -3.25 -9.04
C CYS A 58 41.20 -3.72 -8.13
N ARG A 59 41.87 -4.82 -8.49
CA ARG A 59 42.96 -5.39 -7.69
C ARG A 59 44.28 -4.66 -7.85
N ALA A 60 44.63 -4.23 -9.05
CA ALA A 60 45.90 -3.57 -9.36
C ALA A 60 45.65 -2.31 -10.20
N PRO A 61 45.05 -1.26 -9.60
CA PRO A 61 44.73 -0.02 -10.30
C PRO A 61 46.00 0.73 -10.69
N HIS A 62 46.01 1.35 -11.87
CA HIS A 62 47.10 2.25 -12.27
C HIS A 62 47.25 3.38 -11.25
N ALA A 63 48.50 3.74 -10.97
CA ALA A 63 48.84 4.79 -10.05
C ALA A 63 49.82 5.76 -10.71
N ARG A 64 49.67 7.05 -10.42
CA ARG A 64 50.75 8.01 -10.70
C ARG A 64 51.61 8.17 -9.45
N LEU A 65 52.89 8.46 -9.61
CA LEU A 65 53.74 8.82 -8.48
C LEU A 65 53.50 10.28 -8.11
N ARG A 66 53.15 10.53 -6.84
CA ARG A 66 53.10 11.88 -6.27
C ARG A 66 54.21 12.04 -5.24
N THR A 67 54.75 13.25 -5.14
CA THR A 67 55.75 13.57 -4.13
C THR A 67 55.07 14.03 -2.84
N GLU A 68 55.26 13.28 -1.77
CA GLU A 68 54.76 13.59 -0.43
C GLU A 68 55.94 13.85 0.51
N HIS A 69 55.85 14.86 1.37
CA HIS A 69 56.93 15.21 2.30
C HIS A 69 56.61 14.58 3.65
N VAL A 70 57.44 13.63 4.09
CA VAL A 70 57.22 12.87 5.32
C VAL A 70 58.41 13.05 6.25
N LEU A 71 58.12 13.21 7.55
CA LEU A 71 59.14 13.21 8.59
C LEU A 71 59.66 11.79 8.80
N VAL A 72 60.95 11.60 8.61
CA VAL A 72 61.62 10.32 8.86
C VAL A 72 62.88 10.54 9.70
N PRO A 73 63.35 9.54 10.46
CA PRO A 73 64.65 9.63 11.11
C PRO A 73 65.75 9.99 10.12
N VAL A 74 66.74 10.78 10.56
CA VAL A 74 67.88 11.22 9.71
C VAL A 74 68.49 10.07 8.91
N SER A 75 68.65 8.90 9.53
CA SER A 75 69.23 7.71 8.89
C SER A 75 68.41 7.16 7.71
N LYS A 76 67.12 7.47 7.64
CA LYS A 76 66.20 7.05 6.56
C LYS A 76 65.94 8.14 5.53
N ALA A 77 66.42 9.37 5.76
CA ALA A 77 66.22 10.48 4.83
C ALA A 77 67.09 10.28 3.58
N ARG A 78 66.44 10.18 2.41
CA ARG A 78 67.15 9.96 1.13
C ARG A 78 67.53 11.25 0.41
N ARG A 79 66.79 12.34 0.63
CA ARG A 79 67.01 13.61 -0.07
C ARG A 79 66.64 14.80 0.82
N MET A 80 67.54 15.77 0.91
CA MET A 80 67.23 17.06 1.53
C MET A 80 66.79 18.07 0.49
N THR A 81 65.80 18.89 0.85
CA THR A 81 65.26 19.96 0.01
C THR A 81 65.24 21.26 0.80
N TRP A 82 64.97 22.38 0.14
CA TRP A 82 64.78 23.66 0.83
C TRP A 82 63.67 23.56 1.90
N ARG A 83 62.60 22.78 1.65
CA ARG A 83 61.52 22.54 2.62
C ARG A 83 62.00 21.77 3.84
N THR A 84 62.95 20.86 3.67
CA THR A 84 63.59 20.14 4.78
C THR A 84 64.26 21.11 5.73
N VAL A 85 65.02 22.07 5.20
CA VAL A 85 65.73 23.10 5.99
C VAL A 85 64.75 24.04 6.68
N VAL A 86 63.74 24.53 5.95
CA VAL A 86 62.71 25.42 6.51
C VAL A 86 61.91 24.72 7.63
N HIS A 87 61.52 23.47 7.42
CA HIS A 87 60.78 22.71 8.42
C HIS A 87 61.65 22.44 9.66
N LEU A 88 62.90 22.01 9.47
CA LEU A 88 63.84 21.77 10.57
C LEU A 88 64.10 23.06 11.36
N ALA A 89 64.25 24.22 10.71
CA ALA A 89 64.46 25.48 11.41
C ALA A 89 63.24 25.92 12.23
N ALA A 90 62.02 25.58 11.78
CA ALA A 90 60.77 25.99 12.42
C ALA A 90 60.28 25.02 13.53
N HIS A 91 60.73 23.77 13.56
CA HIS A 91 60.20 22.71 14.43
C HIS A 91 61.31 22.11 15.30
N SER A 92 61.58 22.73 16.45
CA SER A 92 62.67 22.31 17.36
C SER A 92 62.49 20.91 17.96
N GLU A 93 61.27 20.39 17.96
CA GLU A 93 60.95 19.01 18.35
C GLU A 93 61.54 17.95 17.40
N THR A 94 61.95 18.35 16.19
CA THR A 94 62.61 17.45 15.23
C THR A 94 64.12 17.36 15.45
N TRP A 95 64.65 18.04 16.48
CA TRP A 95 66.07 18.11 16.81
C TRP A 95 66.43 17.04 17.84
N GLU A 96 67.59 16.42 17.66
CA GLU A 96 68.20 15.57 18.69
C GLU A 96 68.91 16.46 19.73
N ALA A 97 69.65 17.46 19.24
CA ALA A 97 70.39 18.40 20.08
C ALA A 97 70.62 19.75 19.39
N ARG A 98 70.77 20.79 20.19
CA ARG A 98 71.24 22.11 19.72
C ARG A 98 72.72 22.26 20.07
N ARG A 99 73.57 22.43 19.06
CA ARG A 99 75.02 22.60 19.22
C ARG A 99 75.44 24.06 18.95
N LEU A 100 76.65 24.43 19.36
CA LEU A 100 77.20 25.78 19.18
C LEU A 100 77.27 26.24 17.71
N HIS A 101 77.40 25.29 16.78
CA HIS A 101 77.55 25.52 15.34
C HIS A 101 76.32 25.14 14.51
N GLY A 102 75.18 24.85 15.15
CA GLY A 102 73.95 24.52 14.46
C GLY A 102 73.07 23.54 15.22
N VAL A 103 72.09 23.00 14.50
CA VAL A 103 71.15 22.02 15.03
C VAL A 103 71.53 20.63 14.53
N GLU A 104 71.49 19.65 15.43
CA GLU A 104 71.59 18.23 15.10
C GLU A 104 70.18 17.65 14.94
N PRO A 105 69.74 17.30 13.72
CA PRO A 105 68.40 16.77 13.49
C PRO A 105 68.25 15.32 13.99
N ALA A 106 67.15 15.01 14.66
CA ALA A 106 66.71 13.63 14.92
C ALA A 106 65.89 13.10 13.73
N GLN A 107 65.03 13.96 13.18
CA GLN A 107 64.15 13.67 12.05
C GLN A 107 64.27 14.75 10.97
N LEU A 108 64.09 14.35 9.71
CA LEU A 108 64.11 15.24 8.56
C LEU A 108 62.85 15.04 7.73
N LEU A 109 62.27 16.17 7.30
CA LEU A 109 61.19 16.18 6.31
C LEU A 109 61.77 15.90 4.92
N THR A 110 61.61 14.68 4.41
CA THR A 110 62.13 14.26 3.10
C THR A 110 60.99 14.06 2.09
N PRO A 111 61.17 14.40 0.80
CA PRO A 111 60.22 13.98 -0.23
C PRO A 111 60.33 12.45 -0.45
N VAL A 112 59.19 11.78 -0.46
CA VAL A 112 59.01 10.36 -0.80
C VAL A 112 58.01 10.27 -1.96
N GLN A 113 58.25 9.36 -2.90
CA GLN A 113 57.29 9.08 -3.96
C GLN A 113 56.26 8.07 -3.45
N VAL A 114 54.99 8.45 -3.47
CA VAL A 114 53.85 7.62 -3.03
C VAL A 114 52.94 7.39 -4.24
N ALA A 115 52.38 6.20 -4.34
CA ALA A 115 51.39 5.87 -5.36
C ALA A 115 50.08 6.64 -5.10
N ASP A 116 49.60 7.39 -6.10
CA ASP A 116 48.33 8.09 -6.10
C ASP A 116 47.40 7.42 -7.11
N HIS A 117 46.42 6.69 -6.58
CA HIS A 117 45.44 5.95 -7.37
C HIS A 117 44.20 6.78 -7.72
N ASP A 118 44.11 8.05 -7.26
CA ASP A 118 42.97 8.93 -7.50
C ASP A 118 43.00 9.55 -8.92
N LEU A 119 43.07 8.68 -9.93
CA LEU A 119 43.06 9.02 -11.36
C LEU A 119 41.63 9.15 -11.87
N TYR A 120 41.46 9.91 -12.97
CA TYR A 120 40.17 10.08 -13.64
C TYR A 120 39.51 8.72 -13.98
N GLU A 121 40.27 7.84 -14.60
CA GLU A 121 39.83 6.53 -15.05
C GLU A 121 39.49 5.62 -13.87
N ASN A 122 40.27 5.68 -12.80
CA ASN A 122 40.00 4.93 -11.58
C ASN A 122 38.70 5.38 -10.91
N ARG A 123 38.43 6.69 -10.88
CA ARG A 123 37.17 7.23 -10.35
C ARG A 123 35.98 6.77 -11.18
N VAL A 124 36.15 6.71 -12.51
CA VAL A 124 35.15 6.18 -13.44
C VAL A 124 34.88 4.69 -13.17
N VAL A 125 35.91 3.84 -13.11
CA VAL A 125 35.75 2.40 -12.85
C VAL A 125 35.16 2.14 -11.45
N SER A 126 35.57 2.91 -10.44
CA SER A 126 35.02 2.84 -9.10
C SER A 126 33.51 3.19 -9.08
N THR A 127 33.11 4.18 -9.88
CA THR A 127 31.71 4.57 -10.03
C THR A 127 30.91 3.55 -10.84
N LEU A 128 31.53 2.96 -11.87
CA LEU A 128 30.96 1.85 -12.64
C LEU A 128 30.60 0.69 -11.71
N LEU A 129 31.52 0.31 -10.81
CA LEU A 129 31.29 -0.73 -9.81
C LEU A 129 30.05 -0.45 -8.94
N ASP A 130 29.90 0.77 -8.44
CA ASP A 130 28.74 1.17 -7.63
C ASP A 130 27.43 1.12 -8.43
N ARG A 131 27.47 1.39 -9.74
CA ARG A 131 26.30 1.32 -10.63
C ARG A 131 25.91 -0.12 -10.96
N LEU A 132 26.87 -0.95 -11.34
CA LEU A 132 26.67 -2.38 -11.60
C LEU A 132 26.16 -3.10 -10.36
N TRP A 133 26.71 -2.80 -9.18
CA TRP A 133 26.24 -3.34 -7.91
C TRP A 133 24.76 -3.01 -7.66
N ARG A 134 24.36 -1.74 -7.85
CA ARG A 134 22.96 -1.32 -7.70
C ARG A 134 22.04 -1.98 -8.73
N HIS A 135 22.48 -2.09 -9.98
CA HIS A 135 21.72 -2.78 -11.03
C HIS A 135 21.46 -4.24 -10.67
N VAL A 136 22.51 -5.00 -10.29
CA VAL A 136 22.37 -6.41 -9.90
C VAL A 136 21.45 -6.56 -8.69
N LEU A 137 21.56 -5.70 -7.66
CA LEU A 137 20.66 -5.74 -6.51
C LEU A 137 19.20 -5.43 -6.89
N ALA A 138 18.97 -4.44 -7.76
CA ALA A 138 17.63 -4.11 -8.23
C ALA A 138 17.01 -5.28 -9.01
N ARG A 139 17.79 -5.94 -9.87
CA ARG A 139 17.36 -7.13 -10.61
C ARG A 139 17.06 -8.31 -9.70
N ILE A 140 17.87 -8.57 -8.68
CA ILE A 140 17.57 -9.61 -7.66
C ILE A 140 16.24 -9.28 -6.98
N ALA A 141 16.05 -8.05 -6.49
CA ALA A 141 14.82 -7.66 -5.82
C ALA A 141 13.58 -7.82 -6.72
N GLU A 142 13.70 -7.55 -8.02
CA GLU A 142 12.63 -7.77 -8.99
C GLU A 142 12.29 -9.26 -9.17
N ILE A 143 13.31 -10.12 -9.33
CA ILE A 143 13.09 -11.58 -9.44
C ILE A 143 12.43 -12.12 -8.16
N ASP A 144 12.89 -11.67 -7.00
CA ASP A 144 12.34 -12.06 -5.70
C ASP A 144 10.88 -11.63 -5.53
N ALA A 145 10.52 -10.44 -6.03
CA ALA A 145 9.15 -9.95 -6.03
C ALA A 145 8.23 -10.79 -6.96
N ILE A 146 8.73 -11.16 -8.14
CA ILE A 146 8.00 -12.05 -9.07
C ILE A 146 7.78 -13.43 -8.44
N ASP A 147 8.82 -14.02 -7.84
CA ASP A 147 8.75 -15.31 -7.14
C ASP A 147 7.73 -15.27 -5.99
N SER A 148 7.77 -14.23 -5.16
CA SER A 148 6.81 -14.03 -4.07
C SER A 148 5.37 -13.95 -4.58
N MET A 149 5.11 -13.15 -5.62
CA MET A 149 3.80 -13.02 -6.25
C MET A 149 3.25 -14.36 -6.75
N ILE A 150 4.11 -15.17 -7.38
CA ILE A 150 3.75 -16.50 -7.91
C ILE A 150 3.41 -17.46 -6.77
N ARG A 151 4.23 -17.52 -5.72
CA ARG A 151 3.98 -18.35 -4.53
C ARG A 151 2.69 -17.96 -3.82
N GLN A 152 2.43 -16.66 -3.66
CA GLN A 152 1.14 -16.17 -3.14
C GLN A 152 -0.02 -16.67 -4.03
N GLY A 153 0.15 -16.63 -5.35
CA GLY A 153 -0.86 -17.09 -6.31
C GLY A 153 -1.19 -18.57 -6.16
N GLN A 154 -0.16 -19.42 -6.05
CA GLN A 154 -0.32 -20.86 -5.80
C GLN A 154 -1.06 -21.13 -4.49
N GLY A 155 -0.63 -20.51 -3.38
CA GLY A 155 -1.29 -20.68 -2.09
C GLY A 155 -2.74 -20.20 -2.10
N LEU A 156 -3.05 -19.13 -2.83
CA LEU A 156 -4.41 -18.65 -2.99
C LEU A 156 -5.28 -19.58 -3.85
N LEU A 157 -4.72 -20.26 -4.85
CA LEU A 157 -5.42 -21.27 -5.67
C LEU A 157 -5.73 -22.52 -4.86
N GLU A 158 -4.75 -23.06 -4.12
CA GLU A 158 -4.95 -24.20 -3.21
C GLU A 158 -6.02 -23.91 -2.17
N GLN A 159 -5.99 -22.71 -1.58
CA GLN A 159 -7.02 -22.29 -0.62
C GLN A 159 -8.39 -22.07 -1.26
N ALA A 160 -8.45 -21.70 -2.54
CA ALA A 160 -9.71 -21.52 -3.26
C ALA A 160 -10.44 -22.84 -3.49
N GLU A 161 -9.73 -23.95 -3.73
CA GLU A 161 -10.32 -25.29 -3.85
C GLU A 161 -10.97 -25.74 -2.53
N ALA A 162 -10.45 -25.29 -1.39
CA ALA A 162 -10.99 -25.59 -0.06
C ALA A 162 -12.17 -24.69 0.39
N ARG A 163 -12.57 -23.67 -0.40
CA ARG A 163 -13.62 -22.70 -0.04
C ARG A 163 -14.78 -22.67 -1.07
N PRO A 164 -15.91 -23.37 -0.82
CA PRO A 164 -17.00 -23.56 -1.80
C PRO A 164 -17.69 -22.30 -2.34
N ASP A 165 -17.57 -21.14 -1.66
CA ASP A 165 -18.30 -19.91 -2.00
C ASP A 165 -17.47 -18.81 -2.67
N TRP A 166 -16.23 -19.09 -3.02
CA TRP A 166 -15.27 -18.12 -3.57
C TRP A 166 -15.50 -17.75 -5.05
N ARG A 167 -16.64 -18.18 -5.62
CA ARG A 167 -16.95 -18.22 -7.07
C ARG A 167 -16.91 -16.86 -7.80
N GLN A 168 -16.88 -15.72 -7.10
CA GLN A 168 -16.79 -14.39 -7.74
C GLN A 168 -15.36 -13.90 -8.00
N LYS A 169 -14.31 -14.55 -7.48
CA LYS A 169 -12.92 -14.09 -7.67
C LYS A 169 -12.23 -14.56 -8.96
N ARG A 170 -13.01 -15.10 -9.89
CA ARG A 170 -12.56 -15.92 -11.04
C ARG A 170 -11.51 -15.24 -11.95
N ARG A 171 -11.52 -13.91 -12.13
CA ARG A 171 -10.65 -13.19 -13.10
C ARG A 171 -9.20 -12.99 -12.65
N LEU A 172 -8.93 -12.64 -11.38
CA LEU A 172 -7.56 -12.52 -10.87
C LEU A 172 -6.84 -13.88 -10.94
N TYR A 173 -7.56 -14.94 -10.55
CA TYR A 173 -7.07 -16.30 -10.63
C TYR A 173 -6.89 -16.79 -12.06
N THR A 174 -7.67 -16.29 -13.03
CA THR A 174 -7.41 -16.59 -14.44
C THR A 174 -6.04 -16.09 -14.88
N PHE A 175 -5.67 -14.84 -14.57
CA PHE A 175 -4.33 -14.32 -14.91
C PHE A 175 -3.21 -15.09 -14.20
N ILE A 176 -3.38 -15.40 -12.92
CA ILE A 176 -2.39 -16.19 -12.16
C ILE A 176 -2.32 -17.63 -12.69
N ALA A 177 -3.45 -18.24 -13.01
CA ALA A 177 -3.52 -19.59 -13.57
C ALA A 177 -2.89 -19.65 -14.96
N GLU A 178 -3.10 -18.64 -15.81
CA GLU A 178 -2.43 -18.51 -17.11
C GLU A 178 -0.91 -18.38 -16.94
N LEU A 179 -0.46 -17.59 -15.97
CA LEU A 179 0.96 -17.45 -15.66
C LEU A 179 1.57 -18.78 -15.16
N LEU A 180 0.82 -19.51 -14.32
CA LEU A 180 1.24 -20.79 -13.74
C LEU A 180 1.15 -21.99 -14.71
N GLN A 181 0.44 -21.86 -15.83
CA GLN A 181 0.37 -22.90 -16.88
C GLN A 181 1.70 -23.12 -17.60
N HIS A 182 2.71 -22.28 -17.38
CA HIS A 182 4.05 -22.47 -17.92
C HIS A 182 4.87 -23.40 -17.02
N ASP A 183 5.02 -24.65 -17.48
CA ASP A 183 5.71 -25.73 -16.75
C ASP A 183 7.18 -25.43 -16.37
N ASP A 184 7.81 -24.41 -16.98
CA ASP A 184 9.22 -24.05 -16.76
C ASP A 184 9.44 -22.75 -15.97
N LEU A 185 8.37 -22.06 -15.55
CA LEU A 185 8.47 -20.71 -14.99
C LEU A 185 9.28 -20.66 -13.69
N SER A 186 9.01 -21.60 -12.77
CA SER A 186 9.71 -21.72 -11.49
C SER A 186 11.20 -21.99 -11.69
N ASP A 187 11.54 -22.89 -12.61
CA ASP A 187 12.93 -23.24 -12.93
C ASP A 187 13.67 -22.04 -13.52
N ARG A 188 13.01 -21.27 -14.40
CA ARG A 188 13.58 -20.04 -14.98
C ARG A 188 13.83 -18.96 -13.94
N ILE A 189 12.95 -18.81 -12.96
CA ILE A 189 13.11 -17.88 -11.84
C ILE A 189 14.33 -18.27 -11.01
N GLU A 190 14.42 -19.54 -10.60
CA GLU A 190 15.54 -20.05 -9.81
C GLU A 190 16.87 -19.94 -10.57
N GLN A 191 16.88 -20.28 -11.86
CA GLN A 191 18.06 -20.13 -12.71
C GLN A 191 18.50 -18.66 -12.79
N ARG A 192 17.58 -17.73 -13.09
CA ARG A 192 17.88 -16.30 -13.19
C ARG A 192 18.37 -15.73 -11.84
N ARG A 193 17.73 -16.13 -10.74
CA ARG A 193 18.14 -15.77 -9.37
C ARG A 193 19.56 -16.25 -9.08
N ALA A 194 19.88 -17.51 -9.38
CA ALA A 194 21.21 -18.09 -9.17
C ALA A 194 22.29 -17.33 -9.97
N GLU A 195 22.03 -17.01 -11.24
CA GLU A 195 22.96 -16.24 -12.07
C GLU A 195 23.22 -14.82 -11.52
N LEU A 196 22.18 -14.13 -11.07
CA LEU A 196 22.31 -12.80 -10.47
C LEU A 196 23.05 -12.85 -9.13
N LEU A 197 22.79 -13.86 -8.31
CA LEU A 197 23.50 -14.08 -7.05
C LEU A 197 24.99 -14.38 -7.29
N ALA A 198 25.33 -15.11 -8.36
CA ALA A 198 26.71 -15.33 -8.77
C ALA A 198 27.40 -14.01 -9.18
N LEU A 199 26.73 -13.14 -9.95
CA LEU A 199 27.23 -11.80 -10.28
C LEU A 199 27.41 -10.93 -9.04
N ARG A 200 26.45 -10.94 -8.11
CA ARG A 200 26.57 -10.25 -6.81
C ARG A 200 27.78 -10.77 -6.02
N GLY A 201 27.94 -12.08 -5.93
CA GLY A 201 29.08 -12.72 -5.27
C GLY A 201 30.41 -12.36 -5.93
N ALA A 202 30.43 -12.21 -7.26
CA ALA A 202 31.61 -11.79 -7.99
C ALA A 202 31.99 -10.32 -7.79
N LEU A 203 31.00 -9.43 -7.61
CA LEU A 203 31.20 -8.00 -7.40
C LEU A 203 31.51 -7.65 -5.94
N ALA A 204 30.98 -8.41 -4.98
CA ALA A 204 31.12 -8.10 -3.55
C ALA A 204 32.58 -7.90 -3.09
N PRO A 205 33.55 -8.77 -3.46
CA PRO A 205 34.96 -8.57 -3.09
C PRO A 205 35.56 -7.30 -3.68
N LEU A 206 35.07 -6.84 -4.84
CA LEU A 206 35.60 -5.65 -5.51
C LEU A 206 35.28 -4.35 -4.78
N ARG A 207 34.23 -4.37 -3.93
CA ARG A 207 33.85 -3.20 -3.13
C ARG A 207 34.88 -2.85 -2.05
N ASN A 208 35.75 -3.80 -1.70
CA ASN A 208 36.84 -3.63 -0.72
C ASN A 208 38.23 -3.77 -1.38
N SER A 209 38.34 -3.43 -2.67
CA SER A 209 39.57 -3.58 -3.45
C SER A 209 40.55 -2.41 -3.29
N GLU A 210 41.79 -2.59 -3.76
CA GLU A 210 42.83 -1.53 -3.74
C GLU A 210 42.37 -0.27 -4.46
N LEU A 211 41.66 -0.43 -5.59
CA LEU A 211 41.02 0.68 -6.30
C LEU A 211 40.10 1.48 -5.38
N ARG A 212 39.34 0.82 -4.50
CA ARG A 212 38.38 1.53 -3.65
C ARG A 212 39.06 2.26 -2.50
N ALA A 213 40.13 1.67 -1.94
CA ALA A 213 40.93 2.31 -0.91
C ALA A 213 41.68 3.57 -1.42
N GLY A 214 42.06 3.57 -2.71
CA GLY A 214 42.87 4.63 -3.31
C GLY A 214 42.10 5.84 -3.88
N ILE A 215 40.77 5.86 -3.83
CA ILE A 215 39.92 6.88 -4.49
C ILE A 215 39.31 7.84 -3.48
N ARG A 216 39.36 9.15 -3.77
CA ARG A 216 38.87 10.19 -2.84
C ARG A 216 37.40 10.54 -3.02
N GLY A 217 36.82 10.22 -4.18
CA GLY A 217 35.40 10.47 -4.45
C GLY A 217 34.93 9.94 -5.81
N PRO A 218 33.61 9.81 -6.00
CA PRO A 218 33.03 9.24 -7.21
C PRO A 218 33.27 10.13 -8.43
N TYR A 219 33.18 9.56 -9.61
CA TYR A 219 33.15 10.31 -10.86
C TYR A 219 31.78 10.97 -11.06
N THR A 220 31.77 12.29 -11.20
CA THR A 220 30.56 13.12 -11.36
C THR A 220 30.44 13.78 -12.73
N GLY A 221 31.34 13.45 -13.66
CA GLY A 221 31.35 14.06 -15.00
C GLY A 221 30.29 13.47 -15.96
N PRO A 222 30.32 13.90 -17.24
CA PRO A 222 29.36 13.48 -18.25
C PRO A 222 29.43 11.97 -18.52
N PRO A 223 28.32 11.37 -19.01
CA PRO A 223 28.26 9.94 -19.30
C PRO A 223 29.19 9.57 -20.47
N ARG A 224 29.36 10.46 -21.46
CA ARG A 224 30.39 10.32 -22.48
C ARG A 224 31.76 10.65 -21.86
N LEU A 225 32.55 9.61 -21.62
CA LEU A 225 33.86 9.73 -21.01
C LEU A 225 34.89 10.27 -22.02
N ARG A 226 35.91 10.98 -21.51
CA ARG A 226 37.01 11.53 -22.31
C ARG A 226 37.92 10.39 -22.81
N PRO A 227 38.47 10.47 -24.04
CA PRO A 227 39.52 9.55 -24.47
C PRO A 227 40.77 9.83 -23.66
N THR A 228 41.42 8.78 -23.17
CA THR A 228 42.66 8.88 -22.41
C THR A 228 43.56 7.69 -22.74
N ASN A 229 44.87 7.85 -22.56
CA ASN A 229 45.82 6.78 -22.86
C ASN A 229 45.49 5.46 -22.15
N LEU A 230 44.96 5.51 -20.92
CA LEU A 230 44.54 4.31 -20.20
C LEU A 230 43.31 3.67 -20.86
N PHE A 231 42.26 4.44 -21.15
CA PHE A 231 41.07 3.87 -21.82
C PHE A 231 41.33 3.42 -23.26
N ASP A 232 42.26 4.06 -23.96
CA ASP A 232 42.54 3.77 -25.36
C ASP A 232 43.52 2.61 -25.51
N ASN A 233 44.57 2.53 -24.67
CA ASN A 233 45.68 1.59 -24.88
C ASN A 233 45.78 0.46 -23.85
N ASP A 234 45.37 0.67 -22.60
CA ASP A 234 45.39 -0.41 -21.60
C ASP A 234 44.20 -1.35 -21.82
N VAL A 235 44.49 -2.65 -21.99
CA VAL A 235 43.47 -3.68 -22.24
C VAL A 235 42.39 -3.66 -21.16
N ASN A 236 42.76 -3.65 -19.88
CA ASN A 236 41.80 -3.78 -18.79
C ASN A 236 40.89 -2.54 -18.73
N TYR A 237 41.47 -1.34 -18.88
CA TYR A 237 40.70 -0.09 -18.86
C TYR A 237 39.82 0.06 -20.11
N ARG A 238 40.28 -0.37 -21.29
CA ARG A 238 39.46 -0.39 -22.52
C ARG A 238 38.24 -1.29 -22.39
N HIS A 239 38.38 -2.44 -21.75
CA HIS A 239 37.27 -3.34 -21.43
C HIS A 239 36.32 -2.73 -20.38
N CYS A 240 36.86 -2.08 -19.34
CA CYS A 240 36.03 -1.31 -18.39
C CYS A 240 35.28 -0.15 -19.05
N ARG A 241 35.89 0.51 -20.04
CA ARG A 241 35.26 1.58 -20.84
C ARG A 241 34.06 1.05 -21.64
N ARG A 242 34.21 -0.11 -22.30
CA ARG A 242 33.08 -0.77 -22.98
C ARG A 242 31.94 -1.11 -22.04
N LEU A 243 32.26 -1.63 -20.85
CA LEU A 243 31.25 -1.93 -19.84
C LEU A 243 30.55 -0.66 -19.33
N TRP A 244 31.28 0.45 -19.18
CA TRP A 244 30.68 1.75 -18.89
C TRP A 244 29.73 2.21 -19.99
N ASP A 245 30.13 2.11 -21.25
CA ASP A 245 29.29 2.52 -22.38
C ASP A 245 28.01 1.66 -22.46
N ALA A 246 28.09 0.35 -22.16
CA ALA A 246 26.93 -0.52 -22.04
C ALA A 246 26.01 -0.13 -20.87
N GLU A 247 26.58 0.25 -19.71
CA GLU A 247 25.83 0.74 -18.55
C GLU A 247 25.12 2.05 -18.86
N VAL A 248 25.80 2.99 -19.50
CA VAL A 248 25.22 4.26 -19.94
C VAL A 248 24.11 4.02 -20.96
N ALA A 249 24.30 3.16 -21.95
CA ALA A 249 23.27 2.84 -22.93
C ALA A 249 22.03 2.21 -22.28
N SER A 250 22.22 1.36 -21.27
CA SER A 250 21.10 0.77 -20.52
C SER A 250 20.32 1.80 -19.70
N ARG A 251 20.95 2.92 -19.34
CA ARG A 251 20.31 4.03 -18.61
C ARG A 251 19.77 5.13 -19.52
N GLN A 252 20.33 5.34 -20.71
CA GLN A 252 19.81 6.31 -21.68
C GLN A 252 18.46 5.87 -22.27
N SER A 253 18.10 4.60 -22.16
CA SER A 253 16.71 4.14 -22.33
C SER A 253 15.79 4.54 -21.15
N SER A 254 16.32 5.08 -20.06
CA SER A 254 15.58 5.33 -18.80
C SER A 254 15.77 6.69 -18.12
N ASP A 255 16.68 7.58 -18.53
CA ASP A 255 16.94 8.84 -17.78
C ASP A 255 17.78 9.85 -18.60
N ASP A 256 17.17 10.97 -19.00
CA ASP A 256 17.88 12.23 -19.28
C ASP A 256 17.78 13.14 -18.03
N ARG A 257 18.90 13.80 -17.66
CA ARG A 257 19.07 14.40 -16.32
C ARG A 257 18.43 15.77 -16.12
N ASP A 258 17.80 16.35 -17.15
CA ASP A 258 16.94 17.53 -17.02
C ASP A 258 15.51 17.16 -16.55
N ASP A 259 15.19 15.85 -16.47
CA ASP A 259 13.85 15.32 -16.24
C ASP A 259 13.54 14.89 -14.79
N LEU A 260 14.28 15.27 -13.74
CA LEU A 260 13.92 14.76 -12.39
C LEU A 260 12.51 15.21 -11.95
N ALA A 261 12.16 16.48 -12.20
CA ALA A 261 10.84 16.99 -11.90
C ALA A 261 9.75 16.36 -12.78
N GLU A 262 10.06 16.13 -14.06
CA GLU A 262 9.16 15.48 -15.02
C GLU A 262 8.98 13.99 -14.71
N ALA A 263 10.05 13.29 -14.32
CA ALA A 263 10.05 11.91 -13.86
C ALA A 263 9.26 11.75 -12.56
N LEU A 264 9.40 12.69 -11.60
CA LEU A 264 8.58 12.70 -10.39
C LEU A 264 7.11 12.96 -10.71
N THR A 265 6.81 13.90 -11.60
CA THR A 265 5.43 14.18 -12.04
C THR A 265 4.83 12.97 -12.75
N THR A 266 5.59 12.34 -13.63
CA THR A 266 5.22 11.10 -14.32
C THR A 266 4.97 9.98 -13.32
N TRP A 267 5.86 9.79 -12.35
CA TRP A 267 5.69 8.78 -11.31
C TRP A 267 4.43 9.01 -10.47
N CYS A 268 4.15 10.26 -10.07
CA CYS A 268 2.93 10.60 -9.34
C CYS A 268 1.67 10.24 -10.14
N ARG A 269 1.62 10.65 -11.41
CA ARG A 269 0.52 10.35 -12.34
C ARG A 269 0.36 8.86 -12.55
N ASP A 270 1.45 8.16 -12.85
CA ASP A 270 1.42 6.73 -13.15
C ASP A 270 0.95 5.92 -11.93
N PHE A 271 1.35 6.34 -10.73
CA PHE A 271 0.87 5.74 -9.48
C PHE A 271 -0.62 6.01 -9.21
N ALA A 272 -1.12 7.20 -9.56
CA ALA A 272 -2.55 7.49 -9.49
C ALA A 272 -3.35 6.60 -10.47
N TYR A 273 -2.86 6.41 -11.70
CA TYR A 273 -3.49 5.51 -12.68
C TYR A 273 -3.50 4.05 -12.22
N TYR A 274 -2.40 3.60 -11.64
CA TYR A 274 -2.34 2.28 -11.00
C TYR A 274 -3.37 2.14 -9.87
N THR A 275 -3.51 3.19 -9.05
CA THR A 275 -4.49 3.24 -7.97
C THR A 275 -5.93 3.19 -8.50
N LEU A 276 -6.23 3.87 -9.59
CA LEU A 276 -7.54 3.80 -10.26
C LEU A 276 -7.87 2.37 -10.70
N ILE A 277 -6.94 1.69 -11.38
CA ILE A 277 -7.16 0.29 -11.79
C ILE A 277 -7.35 -0.60 -10.55
N LEU A 278 -6.54 -0.44 -9.51
CA LEU A 278 -6.75 -1.18 -8.25
C LEU A 278 -8.14 -0.95 -7.65
N MET A 279 -8.63 0.30 -7.65
CA MET A 279 -9.96 0.66 -7.16
C MET A 279 -11.07 -0.03 -7.96
N LEU A 280 -11.04 0.08 -9.29
CA LEU A 280 -12.03 -0.55 -10.17
C LEU A 280 -12.04 -2.07 -9.98
N ARG A 281 -10.85 -2.68 -9.89
CA ARG A 281 -10.71 -4.13 -9.65
C ARG A 281 -11.19 -4.57 -8.28
N SER A 282 -10.91 -3.77 -7.26
CA SER A 282 -11.33 -4.06 -5.89
C SER A 282 -12.85 -3.95 -5.74
N LEU A 283 -13.49 -3.00 -6.44
CA LEU A 283 -14.94 -2.90 -6.53
C LEU A 283 -15.54 -4.16 -7.18
N GLU A 284 -15.02 -4.60 -8.33
CA GLU A 284 -15.47 -5.86 -8.94
C GLU A 284 -15.28 -7.07 -8.01
N GLN A 285 -14.13 -7.16 -7.33
CA GLN A 285 -13.83 -8.25 -6.41
C GLN A 285 -14.73 -8.24 -5.16
N PHE A 286 -15.14 -7.06 -4.73
CA PHE A 286 -16.09 -6.83 -3.64
C PHE A 286 -17.52 -7.26 -4.02
N GLY A 287 -17.81 -7.45 -5.31
CA GLY A 287 -19.10 -7.95 -5.80
C GLY A 287 -20.11 -6.84 -6.10
N VAL A 288 -19.66 -5.59 -6.32
CA VAL A 288 -20.54 -4.54 -6.86
C VAL A 288 -20.78 -4.78 -8.33
N VAL A 289 -21.98 -4.46 -8.79
CA VAL A 289 -22.37 -4.65 -10.20
C VAL A 289 -22.41 -3.28 -10.87
N PRO A 290 -21.67 -3.06 -11.96
CA PRO A 290 -21.70 -1.78 -12.68
C PRO A 290 -23.10 -1.53 -13.25
N THR A 291 -23.58 -0.29 -13.12
CA THR A 291 -24.84 0.19 -13.71
C THR A 291 -24.59 1.10 -14.91
N THR A 292 -23.36 1.59 -15.08
CA THR A 292 -22.90 2.38 -16.23
C THR A 292 -21.94 1.58 -17.11
N THR A 293 -21.87 1.97 -18.39
CA THR A 293 -20.91 1.42 -19.36
C THR A 293 -19.72 2.34 -19.62
N GLU A 294 -19.84 3.62 -19.28
CA GLU A 294 -18.81 4.63 -19.50
C GLU A 294 -17.63 4.42 -18.54
N GLY A 295 -16.42 4.60 -19.07
CA GLY A 295 -15.18 4.58 -18.27
C GLY A 295 -15.02 5.83 -17.41
N PRO A 296 -14.08 5.83 -16.45
CA PRO A 296 -13.80 6.98 -15.59
C PRO A 296 -13.19 8.16 -16.36
N GLY A 297 -13.65 9.38 -16.05
CA GLY A 297 -13.14 10.65 -16.57
C GLY A 297 -12.64 11.59 -15.48
N ILE A 298 -11.61 12.40 -15.79
CA ILE A 298 -11.01 13.33 -14.82
C ILE A 298 -11.92 14.55 -14.62
N GLY A 299 -12.37 14.75 -13.38
CA GLY A 299 -13.23 15.87 -12.99
C GLY A 299 -14.67 15.75 -13.48
N GLU A 300 -15.09 14.55 -13.87
CA GLU A 300 -16.43 14.21 -14.33
C GLU A 300 -17.05 13.17 -13.36
N PRO A 301 -18.39 13.07 -13.24
CA PRO A 301 -19.02 11.99 -12.50
C PRO A 301 -18.57 10.65 -13.07
N GLY A 302 -18.01 9.78 -12.22
CA GLY A 302 -17.45 8.53 -12.69
C GLY A 302 -18.45 7.38 -12.73
N PRO A 303 -17.96 6.13 -12.93
CA PRO A 303 -18.82 4.97 -13.08
C PRO A 303 -19.68 4.72 -11.82
N ARG A 304 -20.92 4.27 -12.06
CA ARG A 304 -21.86 3.87 -11.01
C ARG A 304 -21.99 2.36 -10.93
N TYR A 305 -22.26 1.91 -9.72
CA TYR A 305 -22.43 0.52 -9.35
C TYR A 305 -23.62 0.39 -8.41
N THR A 306 -24.21 -0.80 -8.33
CA THR A 306 -25.18 -1.13 -7.29
C THR A 306 -24.57 -2.07 -6.26
N TYR A 307 -24.76 -1.75 -4.97
CA TYR A 307 -24.31 -2.56 -3.85
C TYR A 307 -25.38 -2.58 -2.76
N ARG A 308 -25.89 -3.77 -2.40
CA ARG A 308 -26.95 -3.94 -1.38
C ARG A 308 -28.15 -2.98 -1.55
N LYS A 309 -28.54 -2.70 -2.80
CA LYS A 309 -29.61 -1.74 -3.21
C LYS A 309 -29.28 -0.25 -3.00
N HIS A 310 -28.04 0.08 -2.67
CA HIS A 310 -27.52 1.43 -2.72
C HIS A 310 -26.80 1.69 -4.05
N ASP A 311 -26.77 2.95 -4.46
CA ASP A 311 -25.95 3.42 -5.57
C ASP A 311 -24.54 3.74 -5.04
N VAL A 312 -23.51 3.27 -5.75
CA VAL A 312 -22.12 3.54 -5.43
C VAL A 312 -21.48 4.20 -6.64
N ARG A 313 -20.87 5.37 -6.45
CA ARG A 313 -20.19 6.11 -7.52
C ARG A 313 -18.71 6.30 -7.19
N LEU A 314 -17.84 6.14 -8.18
CA LEU A 314 -16.40 6.39 -8.04
C LEU A 314 -15.98 7.57 -8.92
N ASP A 315 -15.74 8.73 -8.32
CA ASP A 315 -15.28 9.92 -9.03
C ASP A 315 -13.75 10.00 -9.07
N TRP A 316 -13.21 10.43 -10.22
CA TRP A 316 -11.78 10.74 -10.39
C TRP A 316 -11.60 12.26 -10.40
N ASN A 317 -10.98 12.80 -9.36
CA ASN A 317 -10.80 14.24 -9.18
C ASN A 317 -9.62 14.78 -9.99
N ARG A 318 -9.60 16.10 -10.22
CA ARG A 318 -8.52 16.81 -10.94
C ARG A 318 -7.17 16.84 -10.21
N ASP A 319 -7.17 16.53 -8.91
CA ASP A 319 -5.97 16.43 -8.07
C ASP A 319 -5.44 14.99 -7.97
N ASP A 320 -5.85 14.11 -8.88
CA ASP A 320 -5.51 12.68 -8.92
C ASP A 320 -5.93 11.89 -7.67
N THR A 321 -6.87 12.43 -6.89
CA THR A 321 -7.56 11.69 -5.83
C THR A 321 -8.86 11.08 -6.34
N PHE A 322 -9.38 10.10 -5.60
CA PHE A 322 -10.65 9.45 -5.93
C PHE A 322 -11.65 9.64 -4.81
N THR A 323 -12.92 9.79 -5.15
CA THR A 323 -14.01 9.91 -4.17
C THR A 323 -15.02 8.81 -4.42
N LEU A 324 -15.26 8.01 -3.38
CA LEU A 324 -16.33 7.03 -3.36
C LEU A 324 -17.55 7.67 -2.72
N LEU A 325 -18.69 7.57 -3.40
CA LEU A 325 -19.97 8.05 -2.92
C LEU A 325 -20.92 6.86 -2.74
N LEU A 326 -21.77 6.93 -1.71
CA LEU A 326 -22.86 6.02 -1.44
C LEU A 326 -24.16 6.83 -1.44
N ASP A 327 -25.08 6.54 -2.34
CA ASP A 327 -26.31 7.33 -2.57
C ASP A 327 -26.02 8.83 -2.71
N ASP A 328 -24.99 9.16 -3.51
CA ASP A 328 -24.44 10.50 -3.75
C ASP A 328 -23.84 11.22 -2.52
N ASP A 329 -23.77 10.58 -1.34
CA ASP A 329 -23.01 11.07 -0.19
C ASP A 329 -21.53 10.62 -0.26
N PRO A 330 -20.55 11.52 -0.14
CA PRO A 330 -19.14 11.14 -0.14
C PRO A 330 -18.79 10.37 1.14
N VAL A 331 -18.38 9.11 0.98
CA VAL A 331 -18.06 8.23 2.10
C VAL A 331 -16.57 7.95 2.26
N LEU A 332 -15.79 8.00 1.18
CA LEU A 332 -14.34 7.76 1.23
C LEU A 332 -13.61 8.64 0.22
N ARG A 333 -12.54 9.32 0.64
CA ARG A 333 -11.55 9.90 -0.27
C ARG A 333 -10.31 9.02 -0.30
N VAL A 334 -9.87 8.63 -1.48
CA VAL A 334 -8.65 7.85 -1.69
C VAL A 334 -7.56 8.76 -2.23
N VAL A 335 -6.41 8.78 -1.55
CA VAL A 335 -5.27 9.63 -1.87
C VAL A 335 -4.07 8.75 -2.24
N PRO A 336 -3.66 8.73 -3.51
CA PRO A 336 -2.41 8.10 -3.92
C PRO A 336 -1.22 8.89 -3.38
N VAL A 337 -0.35 8.25 -2.61
CA VAL A 337 0.91 8.80 -2.12
C VAL A 337 2.04 7.97 -2.73
N PRO A 338 2.69 8.45 -3.80
CA PRO A 338 3.71 7.72 -4.56
C PRO A 338 5.07 7.68 -3.82
N HIS A 339 5.05 7.43 -2.52
CA HIS A 339 6.21 7.40 -1.64
C HIS A 339 6.14 6.18 -0.72
N ALA A 340 7.24 5.44 -0.60
CA ALA A 340 7.29 4.21 0.19
C ALA A 340 7.39 4.48 1.70
N LEU A 341 6.26 4.84 2.31
CA LEU A 341 6.17 5.30 3.72
C LEU A 341 6.76 4.30 4.73
N THR A 342 6.70 2.99 4.44
CA THR A 342 7.15 1.91 5.32
C THR A 342 8.57 1.43 5.04
N ARG A 343 9.27 1.99 4.05
CA ARG A 343 10.62 1.56 3.68
C ARG A 343 11.68 1.98 4.72
N GLN A 344 11.42 3.06 5.46
CA GLN A 344 12.26 3.58 6.54
C GLN A 344 11.46 3.62 7.85
N PRO A 345 11.35 2.48 8.57
CA PRO A 345 10.59 2.37 9.81
C PRO A 345 10.95 3.43 10.86
N GLU A 346 12.20 3.91 10.86
CA GLU A 346 12.70 4.96 11.74
C GLU A 346 12.05 6.34 11.53
N HIS A 347 11.52 6.60 10.34
CA HIS A 347 10.85 7.85 9.98
C HIS A 347 9.33 7.73 9.93
N LEU A 348 8.79 6.51 10.10
CA LEU A 348 7.36 6.24 9.94
C LEU A 348 6.51 7.07 10.91
N ASP A 349 6.93 7.23 12.16
CA ASP A 349 6.19 8.05 13.14
C ASP A 349 6.06 9.51 12.72
N GLN A 350 7.08 10.07 12.04
CA GLN A 350 7.04 11.42 11.52
C GLN A 350 6.03 11.52 10.35
N HIS A 351 6.04 10.55 9.44
CA HIS A 351 5.08 10.47 8.35
C HIS A 351 3.65 10.32 8.87
N LEU A 352 3.42 9.42 9.83
CA LEU A 352 2.11 9.21 10.45
C LEU A 352 1.62 10.48 11.14
N LYS A 353 2.47 11.20 11.89
CA LYS A 353 2.13 12.50 12.48
C LYS A 353 1.68 13.52 11.44
N ALA A 354 2.37 13.60 10.30
CA ALA A 354 2.01 14.52 9.21
C ALA A 354 0.68 14.14 8.53
N LEU A 355 0.32 12.86 8.56
CA LEU A 355 -0.94 12.36 8.01
C LEU A 355 -2.11 12.42 9.01
N ARG A 356 -1.87 12.80 10.28
CA ARG A 356 -2.94 12.92 11.27
C ARG A 356 -3.95 13.99 10.87
N ARG A 357 -5.23 13.74 11.14
CA ARG A 357 -6.34 14.61 10.75
C ARG A 357 -7.25 14.94 11.92
N SER A 358 -7.95 16.06 11.80
CA SER A 358 -8.89 16.57 12.78
C SER A 358 -10.31 16.54 12.20
N GLY A 359 -10.98 15.39 12.26
CA GLY A 359 -12.32 15.19 11.70
C GLY A 359 -12.39 15.29 10.16
N GLY A 360 -13.52 14.88 9.60
CA GLY A 360 -13.78 14.86 8.15
C GLY A 360 -14.25 13.50 7.62
N ALA A 361 -14.47 13.42 6.31
CA ALA A 361 -14.78 12.16 5.62
C ALA A 361 -13.62 11.14 5.77
N GLU A 362 -13.95 9.85 5.81
CA GLU A 362 -12.97 8.77 5.86
C GLU A 362 -11.99 8.89 4.70
N VAL A 363 -10.69 8.69 4.97
CA VAL A 363 -9.66 8.77 3.95
C VAL A 363 -8.75 7.56 3.96
N ALA A 364 -8.49 7.03 2.78
CA ALA A 364 -7.50 5.99 2.55
C ALA A 364 -6.28 6.59 1.85
N VAL A 365 -5.09 6.29 2.36
CA VAL A 365 -3.81 6.64 1.76
C VAL A 365 -3.24 5.37 1.13
N LEU A 366 -3.17 5.35 -0.20
CA LEU A 366 -2.58 4.25 -0.94
C LEU A 366 -1.14 4.60 -1.25
N TYR A 367 -0.19 3.70 -0.93
CA TYR A 367 1.23 3.98 -1.09
C TYR A 367 2.02 2.73 -1.49
N PRO A 368 3.16 2.86 -2.20
CA PRO A 368 4.04 1.74 -2.48
C PRO A 368 4.52 1.10 -1.19
N GLY A 369 4.23 -0.17 -0.99
CA GLY A 369 4.79 -0.92 0.12
C GLY A 369 4.98 -2.36 -0.29
N GLU A 370 6.21 -2.86 -0.27
CA GLU A 370 6.50 -4.25 -0.63
C GLU A 370 6.33 -5.17 0.59
N LEU A 371 5.96 -6.44 0.36
CA LEU A 371 5.74 -7.41 1.43
C LEU A 371 6.95 -7.51 2.38
N VAL A 372 8.16 -7.66 1.81
CA VAL A 372 9.41 -7.80 2.56
C VAL A 372 9.71 -6.58 3.45
N GLU A 373 9.33 -5.38 3.02
CA GLU A 373 9.51 -4.16 3.83
C GLU A 373 8.60 -4.19 5.05
N ARG A 374 7.35 -4.63 4.85
CA ARG A 374 6.32 -4.65 5.89
C ARG A 374 6.56 -5.78 6.90
N GLU A 375 7.02 -6.93 6.44
CA GLU A 375 7.43 -8.07 7.27
C GLU A 375 8.63 -7.77 8.17
N ARG A 376 9.39 -6.70 7.91
CA ARG A 376 10.50 -6.27 8.78
C ARG A 376 10.09 -5.24 9.82
N MET A 377 8.88 -4.69 9.71
CA MET A 377 8.41 -3.66 10.65
C MET A 377 8.14 -4.27 12.04
N PRO A 378 8.34 -3.52 13.12
CA PRO A 378 7.84 -3.86 14.45
C PRO A 378 6.31 -4.08 14.46
N PRO A 379 5.77 -4.99 15.29
CA PRO A 379 4.33 -5.30 15.33
C PRO A 379 3.40 -4.11 15.57
N ASP A 380 3.80 -3.16 16.42
CA ASP A 380 3.06 -1.92 16.71
C ASP A 380 2.92 -1.02 15.47
N GLN A 381 4.01 -0.89 14.69
CA GLN A 381 3.99 -0.17 13.42
C GLN A 381 3.13 -0.88 12.37
N ARG A 382 3.17 -2.23 12.32
CA ARG A 382 2.28 -3.01 11.45
C ARG A 382 0.81 -2.78 11.79
N ILE A 383 0.46 -2.79 13.08
CA ILE A 383 -0.90 -2.49 13.53
C ILE A 383 -1.32 -1.09 13.05
N ALA A 384 -0.46 -0.08 13.25
CA ALA A 384 -0.75 1.29 12.87
C ALA A 384 -1.00 1.48 11.36
N VAL A 385 -0.27 0.74 10.50
CA VAL A 385 -0.33 0.91 9.03
C VAL A 385 -1.13 -0.16 8.28
N HIS A 386 -1.63 -1.21 8.95
CA HIS A 386 -2.39 -2.28 8.30
C HIS A 386 -3.69 -2.68 9.01
N ASP A 387 -3.77 -2.56 10.34
CA ASP A 387 -4.97 -2.93 11.09
C ASP A 387 -5.95 -1.76 11.23
N ALA A 388 -5.47 -0.53 11.00
CA ALA A 388 -6.27 0.68 11.13
C ALA A 388 -7.29 0.79 9.99
N ALA A 389 -8.47 0.20 10.18
CA ALA A 389 -9.70 0.93 9.86
C ALA A 389 -9.55 2.26 10.59
N GLY A 390 -9.33 3.36 9.86
CA GLY A 390 -8.73 4.61 10.34
C GLY A 390 -9.05 4.87 11.80
N THR A 391 -8.05 4.78 12.68
CA THR A 391 -8.26 5.24 14.05
C THR A 391 -8.69 6.71 13.98
N ALA A 392 -9.43 7.24 14.94
CA ALA A 392 -9.94 8.61 14.91
C ALA A 392 -8.89 9.72 14.61
N ALA A 393 -7.58 9.41 14.67
CA ALA A 393 -6.48 10.32 14.36
C ALA A 393 -5.73 10.05 13.03
N LEU A 394 -5.80 8.86 12.41
CA LEU A 394 -5.00 8.49 11.22
C LEU A 394 -5.89 7.98 10.06
N PRO A 395 -5.55 8.30 8.79
CA PRO A 395 -6.23 7.72 7.64
C PRO A 395 -6.01 6.20 7.57
N MET A 396 -6.87 5.51 6.82
CA MET A 396 -6.66 4.10 6.47
C MET A 396 -5.40 3.98 5.60
N MET A 397 -4.38 3.34 6.13
CA MET A 397 -3.12 3.12 5.42
C MET A 397 -3.26 1.83 4.59
N VAL A 398 -3.06 1.93 3.27
CA VAL A 398 -3.24 0.81 2.34
C VAL A 398 -1.98 0.65 1.49
N PRO A 399 -1.01 -0.17 1.93
CA PRO A 399 0.16 -0.48 1.11
C PRO A 399 -0.26 -1.28 -0.12
N VAL A 400 0.30 -0.94 -1.27
CA VAL A 400 0.00 -1.58 -2.55
C VAL A 400 1.29 -1.84 -3.34
N SER A 401 1.32 -2.95 -4.06
CA SER A 401 2.38 -3.29 -5.00
C SER A 401 1.83 -4.17 -6.12
N PRO A 402 2.24 -3.97 -7.39
CA PRO A 402 1.91 -4.89 -8.47
C PRO A 402 2.43 -6.31 -8.25
N ALA A 403 3.41 -6.50 -7.36
CA ALA A 403 3.96 -7.81 -7.00
C ALA A 403 3.30 -8.42 -5.76
N ASP A 404 2.27 -7.78 -5.21
CA ASP A 404 1.59 -8.23 -3.98
C ASP A 404 0.11 -8.46 -4.25
N LEU A 405 -0.29 -9.74 -4.24
CA LEU A 405 -1.67 -10.16 -4.43
C LEU A 405 -2.60 -9.69 -3.31
N GLY A 406 -2.05 -9.40 -2.12
CA GLY A 406 -2.79 -8.83 -1.00
C GLY A 406 -3.30 -7.42 -1.25
N SER A 407 -2.73 -6.68 -2.20
CA SER A 407 -3.06 -5.27 -2.48
C SER A 407 -4.56 -5.05 -2.74
N MET A 408 -5.17 -5.90 -3.58
CA MET A 408 -6.61 -5.81 -3.85
C MET A 408 -7.46 -6.26 -2.67
N GLY A 409 -7.03 -7.29 -1.93
CA GLY A 409 -7.72 -7.74 -0.72
C GLY A 409 -7.78 -6.64 0.35
N ARG A 410 -6.66 -5.93 0.56
CA ARG A 410 -6.57 -4.78 1.47
C ARG A 410 -7.46 -3.63 1.03
N LEU A 411 -7.41 -3.27 -0.25
CA LEU A 411 -8.23 -2.18 -0.76
C LEU A 411 -9.72 -2.53 -0.69
N ALA A 412 -10.12 -3.73 -1.12
CA ALA A 412 -11.48 -4.21 -0.98
C ALA A 412 -11.94 -4.26 0.48
N ARG A 413 -11.06 -4.60 1.43
CA ARG A 413 -11.34 -4.52 2.87
C ARG A 413 -11.59 -3.08 3.33
N ALA A 414 -10.80 -2.11 2.85
CA ALA A 414 -11.02 -0.69 3.17
C ALA A 414 -12.34 -0.18 2.58
N LEU A 415 -12.65 -0.52 1.33
CA LEU A 415 -13.93 -0.18 0.69
C LEU A 415 -15.11 -0.78 1.45
N ARG A 416 -15.02 -2.08 1.79
CA ARG A 416 -16.01 -2.77 2.61
C ARG A 416 -16.18 -2.09 3.97
N GLY A 417 -15.06 -1.78 4.64
CA GLY A 417 -15.04 -1.13 5.95
C GLY A 417 -15.79 0.20 5.97
N VAL A 418 -15.80 0.94 4.87
CA VAL A 418 -16.57 2.20 4.76
C VAL A 418 -18.02 1.95 4.33
N LEU A 419 -18.23 1.18 3.26
CA LEU A 419 -19.56 0.97 2.68
C LEU A 419 -20.48 0.17 3.61
N ASP A 420 -20.06 -1.03 4.03
CA ASP A 420 -20.88 -1.88 4.89
C ASP A 420 -21.06 -1.24 6.27
N GLU A 421 -20.05 -0.59 6.83
CA GLU A 421 -20.22 0.08 8.12
C GLU A 421 -21.22 1.23 8.04
N ARG A 422 -21.14 2.08 7.00
CA ARG A 422 -22.09 3.18 6.80
C ARG A 422 -23.52 2.65 6.74
N ILE A 423 -23.76 1.64 5.89
CA ILE A 423 -25.07 0.99 5.76
C ILE A 423 -25.53 0.39 7.10
N MET A 424 -24.65 -0.32 7.82
CA MET A 424 -25.02 -0.98 9.07
C MET A 424 -25.28 -0.02 10.24
N LEU A 425 -24.60 1.14 10.28
CA LEU A 425 -24.75 2.15 11.34
C LEU A 425 -26.03 2.98 11.23
N GLU A 426 -26.71 2.90 10.09
CA GLU A 426 -28.02 3.51 9.88
C GLU A 426 -29.14 2.88 10.72
N TYR A 427 -28.92 1.67 11.25
CA TYR A 427 -29.84 1.05 12.20
C TYR A 427 -29.82 1.78 13.56
N PRO A 428 -30.95 1.99 14.25
CA PRO A 428 -32.32 1.83 13.76
C PRO A 428 -32.71 2.97 12.81
N ALA A 429 -33.53 2.64 11.80
CA ALA A 429 -33.95 3.62 10.81
C ALA A 429 -34.91 4.64 11.44
N ARG A 430 -34.57 5.92 11.29
CA ARG A 430 -35.34 7.03 11.85
C ARG A 430 -36.42 7.46 10.87
N VAL A 431 -37.64 7.59 11.36
CA VAL A 431 -38.73 8.19 10.60
C VAL A 431 -38.64 9.72 10.78
N PRO A 432 -38.68 10.51 9.69
CA PRO A 432 -38.76 11.98 9.79
C PRO A 432 -39.91 12.44 10.70
N ARG A 433 -39.77 13.62 11.32
CA ARG A 433 -40.70 14.16 12.36
C ARG A 433 -42.16 13.76 12.12
N GLY A 434 -42.74 13.10 13.11
CA GLY A 434 -44.11 12.62 13.03
C GLY A 434 -45.15 13.66 13.42
N VAL A 435 -46.40 13.20 13.37
CA VAL A 435 -47.60 13.98 13.66
C VAL A 435 -47.98 13.79 15.12
N ALA A 436 -48.68 14.74 15.74
CA ALA A 436 -49.15 14.56 17.11
C ALA A 436 -49.90 13.23 17.29
N GLY A 437 -49.49 12.42 18.28
CA GLY A 437 -50.07 11.11 18.56
C GLY A 437 -49.42 9.95 17.80
N ASP A 438 -48.35 10.18 17.05
CA ASP A 438 -47.60 9.14 16.35
C ASP A 438 -46.97 8.12 17.32
N GLU A 439 -46.75 8.47 18.59
CA GLU A 439 -46.32 7.53 19.63
C GLU A 439 -47.29 6.36 19.84
N SER A 440 -48.56 6.53 19.45
CA SER A 440 -49.56 5.46 19.47
C SER A 440 -49.25 4.33 18.47
N LEU A 441 -48.52 4.64 17.39
CA LEU A 441 -48.10 3.65 16.39
C LEU A 441 -47.13 2.64 17.00
N ALA A 442 -46.17 3.09 17.83
CA ALA A 442 -45.22 2.21 18.51
C ALA A 442 -45.90 1.26 19.51
N ARG A 443 -47.05 1.65 20.08
CA ARG A 443 -47.85 0.75 20.95
C ARG A 443 -48.61 -0.31 20.18
N ARG A 444 -48.93 -0.03 18.91
CA ARG A 444 -49.72 -0.92 18.04
C ARG A 444 -48.86 -1.87 17.24
N PHE A 445 -47.69 -1.42 16.81
CA PHE A 445 -46.81 -2.13 15.90
C PHE A 445 -45.51 -2.53 16.59
N GLY A 446 -45.28 -3.83 16.79
CA GLY A 446 -44.08 -4.34 17.46
C GLY A 446 -42.79 -4.27 16.62
N TRP A 447 -42.82 -3.62 15.47
CA TRP A 447 -41.66 -3.30 14.64
C TRP A 447 -41.29 -1.80 14.71
N LEU A 448 -42.07 -1.03 15.46
CA LEU A 448 -41.84 0.38 15.76
C LEU A 448 -41.43 0.56 17.21
N ASP A 449 -40.66 1.61 17.42
CA ASP A 449 -40.33 2.15 18.73
C ASP A 449 -40.44 3.66 18.67
N HIS A 450 -40.66 4.31 19.81
CA HIS A 450 -40.77 5.76 19.90
C HIS A 450 -39.85 6.27 21.02
N ARG A 451 -38.76 6.93 20.62
CA ARG A 451 -37.74 7.47 21.53
C ARG A 451 -37.36 8.88 21.10
N ASP A 452 -37.12 9.75 22.07
CA ASP A 452 -36.69 11.14 21.85
C ASP A 452 -37.59 11.94 20.88
N GLY A 453 -38.90 11.67 20.88
CA GLY A 453 -39.88 12.34 20.02
C GLY A 453 -39.78 11.93 18.54
N GLN A 454 -39.23 10.74 18.26
CA GLN A 454 -39.13 10.19 16.90
C GLN A 454 -39.55 8.73 16.88
N LEU A 455 -40.24 8.34 15.81
CA LEU A 455 -40.48 6.94 15.47
C LEU A 455 -39.23 6.31 14.87
N LEU A 456 -38.97 5.07 15.29
CA LEU A 456 -37.86 4.25 14.85
C LEU A 456 -38.40 2.93 14.33
N VAL A 457 -37.89 2.48 13.19
CA VAL A 457 -38.12 1.12 12.70
C VAL A 457 -37.02 0.22 13.26
N THR A 458 -37.40 -0.74 14.10
CA THR A 458 -36.45 -1.58 14.85
C THR A 458 -36.29 -2.97 14.24
N ARG A 459 -37.20 -3.40 13.37
CA ARG A 459 -37.04 -4.65 12.62
C ARG A 459 -37.84 -4.62 11.32
N PRO A 460 -37.51 -5.50 10.36
CA PRO A 460 -38.40 -5.75 9.22
C PRO A 460 -39.80 -6.14 9.70
N PRO A 461 -40.86 -5.46 9.26
CA PRO A 461 -42.23 -5.89 9.50
C PRO A 461 -42.60 -7.07 8.58
N LEU A 462 -43.50 -7.94 9.05
CA LEU A 462 -44.17 -8.91 8.19
C LEU A 462 -45.24 -8.23 7.33
N THR A 463 -45.60 -8.81 6.18
CA THR A 463 -46.61 -8.23 5.27
C THR A 463 -47.94 -7.94 5.98
N ASN A 464 -48.41 -8.87 6.81
CA ASN A 464 -49.65 -8.73 7.59
C ASN A 464 -49.56 -7.67 8.72
N GLU A 465 -48.35 -7.30 9.15
CA GLU A 465 -48.14 -6.21 10.11
C GLU A 465 -48.18 -4.83 9.44
N VAL A 466 -47.93 -4.75 8.13
CA VAL A 466 -47.97 -3.50 7.35
C VAL A 466 -49.37 -3.22 6.80
N GLU A 467 -50.14 -4.26 6.44
CA GLU A 467 -51.50 -4.13 5.90
C GLU A 467 -52.43 -3.16 6.67
N PRO A 468 -52.51 -3.19 8.02
CA PRO A 468 -53.40 -2.29 8.76
C PRO A 468 -52.84 -0.86 8.93
N LEU A 469 -51.63 -0.56 8.47
CA LEU A 469 -50.96 0.72 8.69
C LEU A 469 -51.79 1.90 8.19
N ASP A 470 -52.33 1.81 6.97
CA ASP A 470 -53.08 2.91 6.36
C ASP A 470 -54.38 3.21 7.12
N ALA A 471 -55.04 2.19 7.65
CA ALA A 471 -56.23 2.35 8.47
C ALA A 471 -55.90 3.04 9.82
N VAL A 472 -54.77 2.69 10.44
CA VAL A 472 -54.34 3.32 11.70
C VAL A 472 -53.90 4.76 11.47
N LEU A 473 -53.17 5.05 10.39
CA LEU A 473 -52.76 6.41 10.02
C LEU A 473 -53.97 7.33 9.75
N ALA A 474 -55.05 6.80 9.17
CA ALA A 474 -56.30 7.55 9.00
C ALA A 474 -56.93 7.99 10.35
N GLY A 475 -56.68 7.25 11.43
CA GLY A 475 -57.12 7.61 12.79
C GLY A 475 -56.38 8.81 13.40
N LEU A 476 -55.19 9.14 12.89
CA LEU A 476 -54.40 10.32 13.30
C LEU A 476 -54.77 11.58 12.51
N ARG A 477 -55.74 11.49 11.58
CA ARG A 477 -56.14 12.61 10.73
C ARG A 477 -56.99 13.62 11.50
N THR A 478 -56.53 14.86 11.61
CA THR A 478 -57.33 15.99 12.07
C THR A 478 -58.11 16.56 10.90
N ARG A 479 -59.44 16.61 11.00
CA ARG A 479 -60.31 17.21 9.96
C ARG A 479 -60.26 18.74 10.06
N ALA A 480 -60.31 19.41 8.91
CA ALA A 480 -60.40 20.86 8.86
C ALA A 480 -61.67 21.34 9.59
N ASP A 481 -61.51 22.30 10.50
CA ASP A 481 -62.61 22.94 11.22
C ASP A 481 -62.64 24.43 10.85
N ALA A 482 -63.62 24.78 10.01
CA ALA A 482 -63.82 26.14 9.53
C ALA A 482 -64.13 27.13 10.67
N ALA A 483 -64.72 26.68 11.78
CA ALA A 483 -65.04 27.53 12.92
C ALA A 483 -63.79 27.90 13.75
N ARG A 484 -62.76 27.04 13.75
CA ARG A 484 -61.50 27.24 14.49
C ARG A 484 -60.33 27.73 13.62
N ARG A 485 -60.55 27.95 12.32
CA ARG A 485 -59.50 28.25 11.33
C ARG A 485 -58.35 27.23 11.36
N GLN A 486 -58.66 25.97 11.66
CA GLN A 486 -57.68 24.89 11.77
C GLN A 486 -57.70 24.07 10.48
N GLY A 487 -56.57 24.01 9.77
CA GLY A 487 -56.40 23.20 8.56
C GLY A 487 -56.42 21.69 8.84
N ASP A 488 -56.52 20.86 7.79
CA ASP A 488 -56.30 19.42 7.93
C ASP A 488 -54.81 19.07 7.94
N ASN A 489 -54.46 17.85 8.36
CA ASN A 489 -53.08 17.38 8.46
C ASN A 489 -52.74 16.30 7.40
N GLN A 490 -53.46 16.27 6.28
CA GLN A 490 -53.34 15.19 5.30
C GLN A 490 -51.92 15.07 4.71
N GLU A 491 -51.26 16.19 4.41
CA GLU A 491 -49.89 16.21 3.90
C GLU A 491 -48.86 15.69 4.92
N GLU A 492 -49.09 15.96 6.21
CA GLU A 492 -48.24 15.47 7.30
C GLU A 492 -48.38 13.95 7.45
N ILE A 493 -49.60 13.42 7.38
CA ILE A 493 -49.86 11.97 7.39
C ILE A 493 -49.24 11.29 6.16
N ASN A 494 -49.35 11.90 4.97
CA ASN A 494 -48.73 11.37 3.75
C ASN A 494 -47.20 11.32 3.88
N ARG A 495 -46.58 12.37 4.45
CA ARG A 495 -45.13 12.40 4.72
C ARG A 495 -44.72 11.37 5.76
N LEU A 496 -45.48 11.21 6.84
CA LEU A 496 -45.25 10.18 7.86
C LEU A 496 -45.31 8.77 7.24
N ARG A 497 -46.33 8.49 6.42
CA ARG A 497 -46.44 7.22 5.70
C ARG A 497 -45.25 6.96 4.79
N ALA A 498 -44.86 7.95 3.98
CA ALA A 498 -43.70 7.83 3.10
C ALA A 498 -42.41 7.60 3.90
N GLY A 499 -42.24 8.31 5.01
CA GLY A 499 -41.11 8.15 5.93
C GLY A 499 -41.07 6.76 6.58
N LEU A 500 -42.21 6.22 7.02
CA LEU A 500 -42.31 4.87 7.58
C LEU A 500 -41.93 3.82 6.54
N LEU A 501 -42.47 3.91 5.32
CA LEU A 501 -42.15 2.96 4.25
C LEU A 501 -40.68 3.05 3.83
N ALA A 502 -40.10 4.24 3.79
CA ALA A 502 -38.67 4.43 3.53
C ALA A 502 -37.79 3.84 4.63
N ALA A 503 -38.15 4.05 5.91
CA ALA A 503 -37.44 3.48 7.05
C ALA A 503 -37.57 1.94 7.09
N VAL A 504 -38.73 1.39 6.71
CA VAL A 504 -38.93 -0.06 6.54
C VAL A 504 -38.03 -0.61 5.42
N ASP A 505 -37.98 0.06 4.26
CA ASP A 505 -37.08 -0.32 3.17
C ASP A 505 -35.60 -0.28 3.60
N GLN A 506 -35.21 0.74 4.37
CA GLN A 506 -33.87 0.86 4.93
C GLN A 506 -33.50 -0.33 5.83
N VAL A 507 -34.39 -0.71 6.77
CA VAL A 507 -34.14 -1.89 7.63
C VAL A 507 -34.18 -3.20 6.83
N ASN A 508 -35.01 -3.30 5.79
CA ASN A 508 -35.00 -4.44 4.87
C ASN A 508 -33.67 -4.57 4.12
N LYS A 509 -33.08 -3.46 3.67
CA LYS A 509 -31.75 -3.46 3.03
C LYS A 509 -30.66 -4.02 3.94
N LEU A 510 -30.75 -3.83 5.26
CA LEU A 510 -29.82 -4.42 6.22
C LEU A 510 -29.80 -5.95 6.21
N THR A 511 -30.87 -6.61 5.75
CA THR A 511 -30.96 -8.08 5.64
C THR A 511 -30.30 -8.65 4.38
N HIS A 512 -29.87 -7.81 3.44
CA HIS A 512 -29.14 -8.25 2.26
C HIS A 512 -27.73 -8.68 2.65
N CYS A 513 -27.32 -9.87 2.23
CA CYS A 513 -26.02 -10.42 2.60
C CYS A 513 -24.87 -9.58 2.01
N PRO A 514 -23.90 -9.13 2.82
CA PRO A 514 -22.78 -8.31 2.34
C PRO A 514 -21.71 -9.10 1.55
N ILE A 515 -21.78 -10.43 1.55
CA ILE A 515 -20.83 -11.31 0.84
C ILE A 515 -21.39 -11.78 -0.51
N CYS A 516 -22.54 -12.44 -0.50
CA CYS A 516 -23.10 -13.07 -1.70
C CYS A 516 -24.25 -12.27 -2.33
N SER A 517 -24.59 -11.10 -1.78
CA SER A 517 -25.70 -10.25 -2.21
C SER A 517 -27.08 -10.94 -2.22
N HIS A 518 -27.20 -12.10 -1.57
CA HIS A 518 -28.47 -12.83 -1.43
C HIS A 518 -29.49 -11.97 -0.70
N ARG A 519 -30.71 -11.94 -1.26
CA ARG A 519 -31.86 -11.21 -0.74
C ARG A 519 -32.82 -12.23 -0.14
N PRO A 520 -33.11 -12.17 1.15
CA PRO A 520 -34.04 -13.11 1.75
C PRO A 520 -35.48 -12.81 1.30
N GLU A 521 -36.26 -13.85 1.03
CA GLU A 521 -37.70 -13.72 0.75
C GLU A 521 -38.47 -13.19 1.98
N ASN A 522 -38.03 -13.60 3.17
CA ASN A 522 -38.55 -13.12 4.45
C ASN A 522 -37.42 -12.42 5.23
N PRO A 523 -37.29 -11.09 5.13
CA PRO A 523 -36.30 -10.31 5.87
C PRO A 523 -36.38 -10.47 7.39
N ALA A 524 -37.61 -10.54 7.94
CA ALA A 524 -37.83 -10.64 9.39
C ALA A 524 -37.27 -11.94 9.99
N ALA A 525 -37.29 -13.05 9.24
CA ALA A 525 -36.74 -14.33 9.70
C ALA A 525 -35.22 -14.33 9.86
N ASN A 526 -34.52 -13.42 9.19
CA ASN A 526 -33.06 -13.33 9.18
C ASN A 526 -32.53 -12.13 9.98
N PHE A 527 -33.40 -11.43 10.71
CA PHE A 527 -33.05 -10.24 11.48
C PHE A 527 -33.37 -10.46 12.96
N THR A 528 -32.36 -10.31 13.81
CA THR A 528 -32.51 -10.42 15.26
C THR A 528 -32.12 -9.10 15.90
N VAL A 529 -33.10 -8.43 16.51
CA VAL A 529 -32.87 -7.23 17.33
C VAL A 529 -32.05 -7.61 18.56
N ARG A 530 -31.13 -6.73 18.96
CA ARG A 530 -30.33 -6.85 20.18
C ARG A 530 -30.40 -5.54 20.95
N ASP A 531 -29.89 -5.56 22.18
CA ASP A 531 -29.87 -4.39 23.05
C ASP A 531 -29.03 -3.23 22.45
N ASP A 532 -29.21 -2.04 23.00
CA ASP A 532 -28.37 -0.86 22.67
C ASP A 532 -28.36 -0.47 21.18
N ASP A 533 -29.50 -0.53 20.51
CA ASP A 533 -29.61 -0.18 19.08
C ASP A 533 -28.65 -0.98 18.21
N THR A 534 -28.56 -2.29 18.51
CA THR A 534 -27.77 -3.24 17.73
C THR A 534 -28.62 -4.36 17.15
N TYR A 535 -28.06 -5.11 16.21
CA TYR A 535 -28.76 -6.21 15.54
C TYR A 535 -27.80 -7.29 15.08
N ARG A 536 -28.36 -8.44 14.72
CA ARG A 536 -27.67 -9.57 14.10
C ARG A 536 -28.47 -10.07 12.91
N CYS A 537 -27.79 -10.35 11.82
CA CYS A 537 -28.34 -11.03 10.67
C CYS A 537 -27.53 -12.28 10.31
N ARG A 538 -28.20 -13.24 9.67
CA ARG A 538 -27.57 -14.42 9.08
C ARG A 538 -28.10 -14.61 7.66
N CYS A 539 -27.20 -14.92 6.73
CA CYS A 539 -27.58 -15.23 5.36
C CYS A 539 -28.40 -16.53 5.31
N SER A 540 -29.57 -16.48 4.69
CA SER A 540 -30.43 -17.65 4.44
C SER A 540 -29.92 -18.57 3.33
N ASN A 541 -28.95 -18.13 2.52
CA ASN A 541 -28.30 -19.00 1.55
C ASN A 541 -27.38 -19.98 2.30
N SER A 542 -27.74 -21.27 2.26
CA SER A 542 -27.07 -22.36 2.98
C SER A 542 -25.60 -22.50 2.64
N SER A 543 -25.23 -22.23 1.38
CA SER A 543 -23.83 -22.21 0.95
C SER A 543 -23.05 -21.14 1.71
N CYS A 544 -23.53 -19.88 1.67
CA CYS A 544 -22.86 -18.73 2.28
C CYS A 544 -22.89 -18.70 3.82
N SER A 545 -24.07 -18.82 4.43
CA SER A 545 -24.30 -18.80 5.90
C SER A 545 -23.60 -17.69 6.70
N THR A 546 -23.17 -16.60 6.04
CA THR A 546 -22.43 -15.49 6.66
C THR A 546 -23.30 -14.75 7.66
N VAL A 547 -22.70 -14.32 8.76
CA VAL A 547 -23.35 -13.52 9.81
C VAL A 547 -22.74 -12.11 9.81
N TRP A 548 -23.58 -11.09 9.92
CA TRP A 548 -23.14 -9.71 10.15
C TRP A 548 -23.93 -9.10 11.29
N GLU A 549 -23.25 -8.33 12.13
CA GLU A 549 -23.80 -7.82 13.38
C GLU A 549 -23.34 -6.39 13.61
N LEU A 550 -24.20 -5.59 14.22
CA LEU A 550 -23.78 -4.35 14.88
C LEU A 550 -23.50 -4.68 16.35
N ARG A 551 -22.43 -4.11 16.92
CA ARG A 551 -22.07 -4.28 18.34
C ARG A 551 -21.76 -2.94 18.97
N ARG A 552 -21.91 -2.83 20.29
CA ARG A 552 -21.53 -1.65 21.07
C ARG A 552 -20.23 -1.90 21.80
N CYS A 553 -19.27 -0.98 21.69
CA CYS A 553 -18.01 -1.05 22.41
C CYS A 553 -18.23 -0.69 23.89
N LEU A 554 -17.76 -1.52 24.82
CA LEU A 554 -17.88 -1.24 26.25
C LEU A 554 -16.95 -0.11 26.73
N SER A 555 -15.89 0.19 25.98
CA SER A 555 -14.93 1.25 26.32
C SER A 555 -15.40 2.63 25.81
N CYS A 556 -15.50 2.80 24.48
CA CYS A 556 -15.87 4.10 23.90
C CYS A 556 -17.37 4.27 23.62
N GLN A 557 -18.20 3.27 23.91
CA GLN A 557 -19.66 3.29 23.67
C GLN A 557 -20.08 3.40 22.20
N ALA A 558 -19.13 3.53 21.26
CA ALA A 558 -19.41 3.57 19.84
C ALA A 558 -19.92 2.21 19.33
N ARG A 559 -20.84 2.27 18.36
CA ARG A 559 -21.32 1.09 17.64
C ARG A 559 -20.35 0.77 16.50
N TYR A 560 -20.12 -0.50 16.23
CA TYR A 560 -19.23 -0.96 15.17
C TYR A 560 -19.73 -2.25 14.54
N SER A 561 -19.44 -2.41 13.25
CA SER A 561 -19.87 -3.56 12.47
C SER A 561 -18.91 -4.74 12.61
N VAL A 562 -19.48 -5.95 12.63
CA VAL A 562 -18.77 -7.22 12.68
C VAL A 562 -19.27 -8.12 11.57
N LEU A 563 -18.34 -8.79 10.89
CA LEU A 563 -18.60 -9.75 9.84
C LEU A 563 -17.99 -11.11 10.21
N ILE A 564 -18.77 -12.17 10.11
CA ILE A 564 -18.39 -13.53 10.50
C ILE A 564 -18.68 -14.46 9.31
N VAL A 565 -17.63 -14.77 8.56
CA VAL A 565 -17.70 -15.73 7.45
C VAL A 565 -17.39 -17.14 7.97
N PRO A 566 -18.22 -18.17 7.69
CA PRO A 566 -18.06 -19.50 8.28
C PRO A 566 -16.66 -20.11 8.09
N SER A 567 -16.05 -19.90 6.92
CA SER A 567 -14.72 -20.43 6.58
C SER A 567 -13.57 -19.83 7.40
N SER A 568 -13.77 -18.67 8.03
CA SER A 568 -12.76 -17.96 8.82
C SER A 568 -13.21 -17.65 10.26
N ALA A 569 -14.41 -18.07 10.67
CA ALA A 569 -15.04 -17.70 11.95
C ALA A 569 -14.24 -18.09 13.20
N ASN A 570 -13.41 -19.14 13.11
CA ASN A 570 -12.58 -19.61 14.23
C ASN A 570 -11.11 -19.16 14.13
N ARG A 571 -10.76 -18.33 13.13
CA ARG A 571 -9.39 -17.84 12.98
C ARG A 571 -9.19 -16.62 13.88
N PRO A 572 -8.18 -16.60 14.77
CA PRO A 572 -7.87 -15.40 15.53
C PRO A 572 -7.40 -14.28 14.59
N GLY A 573 -7.41 -13.06 15.11
CA GLY A 573 -6.80 -11.93 14.43
C GLY A 573 -5.28 -12.03 14.37
N GLY A 574 -4.66 -10.95 13.94
CA GLY A 574 -3.21 -10.78 13.86
C GLY A 574 -2.91 -9.33 13.55
N HIS A 575 -1.72 -9.06 13.02
CA HIS A 575 -1.35 -7.78 12.45
C HIS A 575 -1.00 -7.92 10.98
N GLY A 576 -1.18 -6.86 10.20
CA GLY A 576 -0.55 -6.78 8.89
C GLY A 576 -1.07 -7.81 7.89
N ASP A 577 -0.13 -8.41 7.16
CA ASP A 577 -0.41 -9.34 6.06
C ASP A 577 -1.11 -10.63 6.54
N LEU A 578 -1.02 -11.00 7.83
CA LEU A 578 -1.81 -12.11 8.39
C LEU A 578 -3.32 -11.90 8.24
N LEU A 579 -3.79 -10.65 8.24
CA LEU A 579 -5.20 -10.34 7.98
C LEU A 579 -5.55 -10.58 6.51
N ASP A 580 -4.62 -10.28 5.61
CA ASP A 580 -4.76 -10.45 4.16
C ASP A 580 -4.86 -11.94 3.80
N ASP A 581 -4.01 -12.77 4.40
CA ASP A 581 -4.02 -14.22 4.21
C ASP A 581 -5.25 -14.89 4.80
N ARG A 582 -5.64 -14.51 6.03
CA ARG A 582 -6.71 -15.20 6.76
C ARG A 582 -8.09 -14.80 6.27
N PHE A 583 -8.29 -13.51 6.08
CA PHE A 583 -9.61 -12.91 5.84
C PHE A 583 -9.70 -12.21 4.48
N SER A 584 -8.58 -11.79 3.88
CA SER A 584 -8.57 -11.03 2.63
C SER A 584 -9.48 -9.80 2.78
N GLN A 585 -10.52 -9.70 1.95
CA GLN A 585 -11.53 -8.64 1.98
C GLN A 585 -12.68 -8.89 2.97
N ASP A 586 -12.83 -10.08 3.54
CA ASP A 586 -14.02 -10.52 4.28
C ASP A 586 -13.90 -10.19 5.77
N LEU A 587 -13.60 -8.93 6.09
CA LEU A 587 -13.31 -8.44 7.43
C LEU A 587 -13.85 -7.02 7.63
N LEU A 588 -14.58 -6.77 8.73
CA LEU A 588 -15.04 -5.43 9.14
C LEU A 588 -14.37 -4.95 10.43
N ALA A 589 -14.29 -5.83 11.42
CA ALA A 589 -13.55 -5.63 12.66
C ALA A 589 -12.57 -6.78 12.84
N VAL A 590 -11.35 -6.49 13.32
CA VAL A 590 -10.31 -7.49 13.53
C VAL A 590 -10.67 -8.37 14.75
N PRO A 591 -10.69 -9.71 14.63
CA PRO A 591 -10.87 -10.58 15.78
C PRO A 591 -9.74 -10.42 16.79
N CYS A 592 -9.99 -10.75 18.06
CA CYS A 592 -8.95 -10.83 19.06
C CYS A 592 -7.90 -11.88 18.66
N TRP A 593 -6.64 -11.63 19.02
CA TRP A 593 -5.51 -12.52 18.70
C TRP A 593 -5.58 -13.87 19.43
N HIS A 594 -6.38 -13.97 20.50
CA HIS A 594 -6.54 -15.21 21.28
C HIS A 594 -7.96 -15.78 21.17
N ASN A 595 -8.99 -14.93 21.18
CA ASN A 595 -10.39 -15.34 21.12
C ASN A 595 -11.05 -14.89 19.81
N ALA A 596 -11.15 -15.77 18.81
CA ALA A 596 -11.74 -15.47 17.50
C ALA A 596 -13.21 -15.01 17.53
N ARG A 597 -13.93 -15.20 18.66
CA ARG A 597 -15.33 -14.76 18.83
C ARG A 597 -15.46 -13.32 19.31
N SER A 598 -14.37 -12.74 19.81
CA SER A 598 -14.27 -11.37 20.30
C SER A 598 -13.61 -10.50 19.25
N TYR A 599 -14.05 -9.25 19.12
CA TYR A 599 -13.62 -8.35 18.03
C TYR A 599 -13.14 -7.02 18.62
N ILE A 600 -12.02 -6.53 18.09
CA ILE A 600 -11.41 -5.27 18.47
C ILE A 600 -12.23 -4.13 17.92
N CYS A 601 -12.54 -3.14 18.77
CA CYS A 601 -13.29 -1.97 18.33
C CYS A 601 -12.44 -1.13 17.36
N ARG A 602 -12.95 -0.86 16.16
CA ARG A 602 -12.25 -0.02 15.18
C ARG A 602 -12.11 1.45 15.59
N HIS A 603 -13.05 1.97 16.38
CA HIS A 603 -13.06 3.38 16.78
C HIS A 603 -11.99 3.72 17.83
N CYS A 604 -11.85 2.88 18.86
CA CYS A 604 -10.90 3.12 19.95
C CYS A 604 -9.70 2.14 19.99
N GLY A 605 -9.69 1.09 19.15
CA GLY A 605 -8.64 0.07 19.12
C GLY A 605 -8.61 -0.87 20.34
N VAL A 606 -9.49 -0.65 21.33
CA VAL A 606 -9.51 -1.44 22.57
C VAL A 606 -10.00 -2.86 22.30
N CYS A 607 -9.23 -3.83 22.77
CA CYS A 607 -9.59 -5.24 22.77
C CYS A 607 -10.52 -5.54 23.96
N PRO A 608 -11.67 -6.19 23.74
CA PRO A 608 -12.56 -6.58 24.85
C PRO A 608 -11.93 -7.63 25.78
N GLU A 609 -10.90 -8.35 25.33
CA GLU A 609 -10.14 -9.36 26.09
C GLU A 609 -8.87 -8.79 26.74
N SER A 610 -8.75 -7.45 26.86
CA SER A 610 -7.52 -6.77 27.31
C SER A 610 -7.10 -7.07 28.74
N SER A 611 -7.96 -7.66 29.57
CA SER A 611 -7.62 -8.14 30.92
C SER A 611 -6.64 -9.33 30.92
N ALA A 612 -6.46 -10.01 29.79
CA ALA A 612 -5.46 -11.07 29.64
C ALA A 612 -4.04 -10.48 29.53
N GLN A 613 -3.31 -10.46 30.65
CA GLN A 613 -1.97 -9.85 30.80
C GLN A 613 -0.85 -10.41 29.90
N THR A 614 -1.14 -11.39 29.04
CA THR A 614 -0.16 -12.11 28.20
C THR A 614 -0.27 -11.80 26.71
N CYS A 615 -1.25 -11.01 26.28
CA CYS A 615 -1.45 -10.72 24.85
C CYS A 615 -0.53 -9.61 24.34
N GLU A 616 0.38 -9.94 23.41
CA GLU A 616 1.33 -9.00 22.80
C GLU A 616 0.65 -7.72 22.27
N ARG A 617 -0.45 -7.85 21.51
CA ARG A 617 -1.22 -6.70 21.04
C ARG A 617 -1.67 -5.79 22.18
N CYS A 618 -2.23 -6.37 23.24
CA CYS A 618 -2.78 -5.61 24.36
C CYS A 618 -1.66 -4.88 25.13
N LEU A 619 -0.43 -5.41 25.13
CA LEU A 619 0.74 -4.75 25.69
C LEU A 619 1.20 -3.55 24.86
N LEU A 620 1.10 -3.65 23.52
CA LEU A 620 1.43 -2.58 22.57
C LEU A 620 0.37 -1.46 22.57
N HIS A 621 -0.91 -1.81 22.71
CA HIS A 621 -2.04 -0.87 22.81
C HIS A 621 -2.29 -0.44 24.27
N LYS A 622 -1.30 0.15 24.94
CA LYS A 622 -1.60 0.99 26.11
C LYS A 622 -2.03 2.37 25.61
N PRO A 623 -3.20 2.89 26.00
CA PRO A 623 -3.58 4.24 25.62
C PRO A 623 -2.47 5.18 26.07
N LEU A 624 -1.96 6.00 25.14
CA LEU A 624 -1.18 7.18 25.50
C LEU A 624 -2.11 8.03 26.37
N ASN A 625 -1.81 8.13 27.66
CA ASN A 625 -2.53 8.98 28.61
C ASN A 625 -2.60 10.43 28.12
#